data_AF-A0A7C1PE65-F1
#
_entry.id   AF-A0A7C1PE65-F1
#
_cell.length_a   1.000
_cell.length_b   1.000
_cell.length_c   1.000
_cell.angle_alpha   90.00
_cell.angle_beta   90.00
_cell.angle_gamma   90.00
#
_symmetry.space_group_name_H-M   'P 1'
#
loop_
_entity.id
_entity.type
_entity.pdbx_description
1 polymer ?
#
loop_
_entity_poly.entity_id
_entity_poly.type
_entity_poly.pdbx_seq_one_letter_code
_entity_poly.pdbx_strand_id
1 'polypeptide(L)' 'MLHDAWDHIGNTHERESRLTGLSTDFIDLDDITSGLQKSELIVIAARPSIGKSSLVLNIAENVGNGKDKKPVLIFSMEMS' A
#
# COMPACT_ATOMS: atom_id res chain seq x y z
N MET A 1 29.25 -13.52 16.04
CA MET A 1 28.35 -12.55 16.71
C MET A 1 28.26 -11.22 15.98
N LEU A 2 29.37 -10.49 15.72
CA LEU A 2 29.32 -9.29 14.87
C LEU A 2 29.25 -9.60 13.36
N HIS A 3 29.94 -10.65 12.89
CA HIS A 3 29.93 -11.05 11.48
C HIS A 3 28.53 -11.51 11.04
N ASP A 4 27.85 -12.29 11.88
CA ASP A 4 26.47 -12.74 11.62
C ASP A 4 25.47 -11.58 11.52
N ALA A 5 25.70 -10.49 12.26
CA ALA A 5 24.88 -9.28 12.18
C ALA A 5 25.10 -8.52 10.86
N TRP A 6 26.34 -8.49 10.37
CA TRP A 6 26.68 -7.91 9.06
C TRP A 6 26.10 -8.75 7.91
N ASP A 7 26.14 -10.07 8.02
CA ASP A 7 25.55 -10.98 7.03
C ASP A 7 24.02 -10.89 7.00
N HIS A 8 23.37 -10.63 8.14
CA HIS A 8 21.92 -10.42 8.20
C HIS A 8 21.47 -9.10 7.54
N ILE A 9 22.26 -8.04 7.71
CA ILE A 9 22.03 -6.75 7.04
C ILE A 9 22.29 -6.89 5.54
N GLY A 10 23.37 -7.57 5.14
CA GLY A 10 23.71 -7.82 3.74
C GLY A 10 22.63 -8.62 2.98
N ASN A 11 22.05 -9.64 3.61
CA ASN A 11 21.02 -10.50 3.01
C ASN A 11 19.64 -9.83 2.86
N THR A 12 19.40 -8.69 3.52
CA THR A 12 18.14 -7.95 3.37
C THR A 12 18.06 -7.25 2.00
N HIS A 13 19.19 -7.13 1.29
CA HIS A 13 19.26 -6.43 0.00
C HIS A 13 18.90 -7.26 -1.24
N GLU A 14 18.82 -8.59 -1.14
CA GLU A 14 18.66 -9.47 -2.32
C GLU A 14 17.31 -10.20 -2.42
N ARG A 15 16.32 -9.90 -1.57
CA ARG A 15 15.02 -10.59 -1.64
C ARG A 15 13.95 -9.80 -2.38
N GLU A 16 13.47 -10.43 -3.45
CA GLU A 16 12.32 -10.10 -4.27
C GLU A 16 11.12 -9.64 -3.43
N SER A 17 10.40 -8.62 -3.94
CA SER A 17 9.17 -8.02 -3.39
C SER A 17 9.32 -7.22 -2.07
N ARG A 18 9.78 -5.96 -2.18
CA ARG A 18 9.89 -4.97 -1.09
C ARG A 18 8.57 -4.48 -0.48
N LEU A 19 7.43 -4.99 -0.94
CA LEU A 19 6.12 -4.60 -0.42
C LEU A 19 5.80 -5.42 0.84
N THR A 20 5.87 -4.78 2.00
CA THR A 20 5.45 -5.38 3.29
C THR A 20 3.95 -5.21 3.55
N GLY A 21 3.34 -4.19 2.92
CA GLY A 21 1.91 -3.87 3.01
C GLY A 21 1.12 -4.28 1.76
N LEU A 22 -0.14 -3.85 1.70
CA LEU A 22 -0.96 -3.99 0.48
C LEU A 22 -0.47 -3.01 -0.59
N SER A 23 -0.25 -3.49 -1.81
CA SER A 23 0.09 -2.62 -2.93
C SER A 23 -1.05 -1.65 -3.24
N THR A 24 -0.70 -0.40 -3.51
CA THR A 24 -1.62 0.63 -3.98
C THR A 24 -1.83 0.62 -5.50
N ASP A 25 -1.02 -0.17 -6.22
CA ASP A 25 -0.84 -0.15 -7.68
C ASP A 25 -0.22 1.15 -8.24
N PHE A 26 0.26 2.03 -7.35
CA PHE A 26 1.05 3.20 -7.70
C PHE A 26 2.49 2.96 -7.25
N ILE A 27 3.38 2.63 -8.19
CA ILE A 27 4.77 2.24 -7.92
C ILE A 27 5.47 3.26 -7.03
N ASP A 28 5.38 4.55 -7.37
CA ASP A 28 6.04 5.61 -6.60
C ASP A 28 5.48 5.72 -5.17
N LEU A 29 4.18 5.46 -4.97
CA LEU A 29 3.57 5.50 -3.65
C LEU A 29 3.95 4.26 -2.83
N ASP A 30 3.99 3.09 -3.46
CA ASP A 30 4.42 1.84 -2.86
C ASP A 30 5.91 1.88 -2.47
N ASP A 31 6.77 2.55 -3.26
CA ASP A 31 8.18 2.73 -2.94
C ASP A 31 8.38 3.60 -1.68
N ILE A 32 7.53 4.61 -1.49
CA ILE A 32 7.62 5.51 -0.33
C ILE A 32 6.99 4.89 0.92
N THR A 33 5.90 4.11 0.76
CA THR A 33 5.11 3.58 1.87
C THR A 33 5.41 2.12 2.19
N SER A 34 6.12 1.40 1.31
CA SER A 34 6.22 -0.07 1.32
C SER A 34 4.85 -0.76 1.28
N GLY A 35 3.84 -0.09 0.70
CA GLY A 35 2.43 -0.49 0.67
C GLY A 35 1.65 -0.09 1.92
N LEU A 36 0.34 -0.30 1.90
CA LEU A 36 -0.57 0.01 3.00
C LEU A 36 -0.40 -1.02 4.13
N GLN A 37 0.11 -0.60 5.29
CA GLN A 37 0.41 -1.54 6.37
C GLN A 37 -0.85 -1.88 7.18
N LYS A 38 -0.80 -3.05 7.82
CA LYS A 38 -1.87 -3.49 8.71
C LYS A 38 -1.89 -2.60 9.96
N SER A 39 -3.10 -2.25 10.42
CA SER A 39 -3.35 -1.45 11.62
C SER A 39 -2.92 0.03 11.52
N GLU A 40 -2.74 0.55 10.31
CA GLU A 40 -2.52 1.99 10.08
C GLU A 40 -3.82 2.73 9.75
N LEU A 41 -3.87 4.00 10.17
CA LEU A 41 -4.87 4.97 9.71
C LEU A 41 -4.24 5.87 8.66
N ILE A 42 -4.70 5.75 7.42
CA ILE A 42 -4.19 6.54 6.29
C ILE A 42 -5.19 7.65 5.97
N VAL A 43 -4.71 8.90 5.99
CA VAL A 43 -5.53 10.08 5.72
C VAL A 43 -5.18 10.63 4.34
N ILE A 44 -6.16 10.67 3.45
CA ILE A 44 -6.03 11.29 2.12
C ILE A 44 -6.81 12.60 2.13
N ALA A 45 -6.10 13.71 1.95
CA ALA A 45 -6.69 15.05 1.90
C ALA A 45 -6.42 15.68 0.53
N ALA A 46 -7.46 16.24 -0.08
CA ALA A 46 -7.35 16.99 -1.32
C ALA A 46 -8.45 18.05 -1.38
N ARG A 47 -8.27 19.05 -2.25
CA ARG A 47 -9.32 20.01 -2.58
C ARG A 47 -10.45 19.33 -3.39
N PRO A 48 -11.66 19.91 -3.44
CA PRO A 48 -12.71 19.42 -4.33
C PRO A 48 -12.23 19.30 -5.78
N SER A 49 -12.76 18.30 -6.50
CA SER A 49 -12.46 18.02 -7.91
C SER A 49 -11.03 17.53 -8.23
N ILE A 50 -10.15 17.31 -7.24
CA ILE A 50 -8.80 16.77 -7.46
C ILE A 50 -8.80 15.24 -7.69
N GLY A 51 -9.87 14.55 -7.31
CA GLY A 51 -9.99 13.10 -7.52
C GLY A 51 -9.67 12.22 -6.30
N LYS A 52 -9.75 12.75 -5.08
CA LYS A 52 -9.57 11.97 -3.82
C LYS A 52 -10.36 10.66 -3.82
N SER A 53 -11.65 10.73 -4.15
CA SER A 53 -12.52 9.56 -4.15
C SER A 53 -12.12 8.56 -5.23
N SER A 54 -11.76 9.02 -6.43
CA SER A 54 -11.27 8.16 -7.51
C SER A 54 -9.97 7.45 -7.13
N LEU A 55 -9.03 8.14 -6.48
CA LEU A 55 -7.80 7.53 -5.97
C LEU A 55 -8.10 6.40 -4.97
N VAL A 56 -8.98 6.65 -3.99
CA VAL A 56 -9.38 5.63 -3.01
C VAL A 56 -10.04 4.44 -3.68
N LEU A 57 -10.92 4.67 -4.66
CA LEU A 57 -11.62 3.61 -5.38
C LEU A 57 -10.67 2.77 -6.23
N ASN A 58 -9.69 3.37 -6.91
CA ASN A 58 -8.69 2.62 -7.69
C ASN A 58 -7.84 1.72 -6.79
N ILE A 59 -7.41 2.22 -5.63
CA ILE A 59 -6.68 1.41 -4.64
C ILE A 59 -7.57 0.26 -4.15
N ALA A 60 -8.83 0.54 -3.81
CA ALA A 60 -9.78 -0.48 -3.38
C ALA A 60 -10.05 -1.53 -4.46
N GLU A 61 -10.16 -1.11 -5.72
CA GLU A 61 -10.31 -1.99 -6.87
C GLU A 61 -9.09 -2.89 -7.05
N ASN A 62 -7.86 -2.34 -6.96
CA ASN A 62 -6.65 -3.16 -6.99
C ASN A 62 -6.63 -4.20 -5.87
N VAL A 63 -6.97 -3.80 -4.64
CA VAL A 63 -6.97 -4.74 -3.50
C VAL A 63 -8.07 -5.82 -3.66
N GLY A 64 -9.25 -5.44 -4.14
CA GLY A 64 -10.40 -6.34 -4.29
C GLY A 64 -10.35 -7.26 -5.50
N ASN A 65 -9.87 -6.75 -6.63
CA ASN A 65 -9.90 -7.42 -7.93
C ASN A 65 -8.52 -7.82 -8.45
N GLY A 66 -7.44 -7.34 -7.84
CA GLY A 66 -6.06 -7.64 -8.22
C GLY A 66 -5.61 -9.05 -7.86
N LYS A 67 -4.29 -9.28 -7.88
CA LYS A 67 -3.69 -10.62 -7.77
C LYS A 67 -3.97 -11.32 -6.44
N ASP A 68 -3.93 -10.57 -5.33
CA ASP A 68 -4.06 -11.11 -3.98
C ASP A 68 -5.49 -11.12 -3.43
N LYS A 69 -6.47 -10.64 -4.23
CA LYS A 69 -7.91 -10.52 -3.94
C LYS A 69 -8.27 -10.57 -2.46
N LYS A 70 -8.27 -9.41 -1.81
CA LYS A 70 -8.69 -9.29 -0.41
C LYS A 70 -10.05 -8.58 -0.33
N PRO A 71 -10.93 -8.98 0.60
CA PRO A 71 -12.20 -8.29 0.78
C PRO A 71 -11.94 -6.83 1.19
N VAL A 72 -12.63 -5.91 0.53
CA VAL A 72 -12.56 -4.46 0.80
C VAL A 72 -13.94 -3.96 1.22
N LEU A 73 -13.98 -3.12 2.26
CA LEU A 73 -15.18 -2.47 2.76
C LEU A 73 -15.09 -0.96 2.50
N ILE A 74 -16.10 -0.40 1.85
CA ILE A 74 -16.18 1.03 1.54
C ILE A 74 -17.42 1.61 2.20
N PHE A 75 -17.22 2.67 2.97
CA PHE A 75 -18.31 3.51 3.47
C PHE A 75 -18.36 4.79 2.64
N SER A 76 -19.37 4.90 1.76
CA SER A 76 -19.63 6.13 1.01
C SER A 76 -20.68 6.96 1.75
N MET A 77 -20.31 8.18 2.14
CA MET A 77 -21.22 9.14 2.79
C MET A 77 -21.73 10.23 1.84
N GLU A 78 -21.11 10.38 0.66
CA GLU A 78 -21.48 11.41 -0.31
C GLU A 78 -22.02 10.86 -1.64
N MET A 79 -21.56 9.69 -2.08
CA MET A 79 -21.99 9.09 -3.34
C MET A 79 -23.00 7.98 -3.07
N SER A 80 -24.21 8.11 -3.63
CA SER A 80 -25.28 7.10 -3.64
C SER A 80 -25.53 6.59 -5.05
#